data_AF-A0A946LG50-F1
#
_entry.id   AF-A0A946LG50-F1
#
_cell.length_a   1.000
_cell.length_b   1.000
_cell.length_c   1.000
_cell.angle_alpha   90.00
_cell.angle_beta   90.00
_cell.angle_gamma   90.00
#
_symmetry.space_group_name_H-M   'P 1'
#
loop_
_entity.id
_entity.type
_entity.pdbx_description
1 polymer ?
#
loop_
_entity_poly.entity_id
_entity_poly.type
_entity_poly.pdbx_seq_one_letter_code
_entity_poly.pdbx_strand_id
1 'polypeptide(L)' 'MKYKAKSSYAKAEVNFWTIGSPSKHQILLEGGEVEVTVVPEPIAKHLEESKPIKSKETE' A
#
# COMPACT_ATOMS: atom_id res chain seq x y z
N MET A 1 -2.07 -0.16 9.80
CA MET A 1 -1.71 -1.44 9.13
C MET A 1 -0.80 -1.12 7.96
N LYS A 2 0.14 -2.00 7.60
CA LYS A 2 1.04 -1.77 6.47
C LYS A 2 0.42 -2.30 5.17
N TYR A 3 0.46 -1.49 4.13
CA TYR A 3 -0.03 -1.85 2.81
C TYR A 3 1.07 -1.67 1.78
N LYS A 4 1.09 -2.55 0.79
CA LYS A 4 1.94 -2.51 -0.39
C LYS A 4 1.07 -2.30 -1.63
N ALA A 5 1.61 -1.64 -2.63
CA ALA A 5 0.90 -1.45 -3.90
C ALA A 5 0.98 -2.72 -4.73
N LYS A 6 -0.17 -3.13 -5.28
CA LYS A 6 -0.21 -4.14 -6.34
C LYS A 6 0.28 -3.54 -7.65
N SER A 7 0.64 -4.37 -8.61
CA SER A 7 0.99 -3.91 -9.97
C SER A 7 -0.14 -3.09 -10.62
N SER A 8 -1.39 -3.33 -10.23
CA SER A 8 -2.55 -2.56 -10.67
C SER A 8 -2.63 -1.13 -10.10
N TYR A 9 -1.91 -0.82 -9.02
CA TYR A 9 -1.89 0.51 -8.39
C TYR A 9 -1.24 1.57 -9.28
N ALA A 10 -0.21 1.20 -10.05
CA ALA A 10 0.42 2.10 -11.02
C ALA A 10 -0.54 2.57 -12.13
N LYS A 11 -1.62 1.81 -12.37
CA LYS A 11 -2.67 2.12 -13.35
C LYS A 11 -3.96 2.64 -12.70
N ALA A 12 -3.97 2.87 -11.39
CA ALA A 12 -5.16 3.32 -10.70
C ALA A 12 -5.41 4.81 -10.95
N GLU A 13 -6.64 5.15 -11.36
CA GLU A 13 -7.07 6.54 -11.55
C GLU A 13 -7.08 7.33 -10.23
N VAL A 14 -7.40 6.66 -9.13
CA VAL A 14 -7.33 7.20 -7.76
C VAL A 14 -6.17 6.52 -7.03
N ASN A 15 -5.29 7.32 -6.42
CA ASN A 15 -4.09 6.82 -5.74
C ASN A 15 -3.70 7.77 -4.58
N PHE A 16 -2.65 7.43 -3.83
CA PHE A 16 -2.23 8.27 -2.70
C PHE A 16 -1.82 9.70 -3.11
N TRP A 17 -1.42 9.92 -4.36
CA TRP A 17 -1.08 11.25 -4.86
C TRP A 17 -2.35 12.13 -4.96
N THR A 18 -3.43 11.59 -5.53
CA THR A 18 -4.67 12.33 -5.74
C THR A 18 -5.42 12.64 -4.44
N ILE A 19 -5.20 11.84 -3.39
CA ILE A 19 -5.78 12.05 -2.05
C ILE A 19 -4.88 12.90 -1.13
N GLY A 20 -3.82 13.52 -1.65
CA GLY A 20 -2.97 14.45 -0.88
C GLY A 20 -1.86 13.79 -0.06
N SER A 21 -1.42 12.58 -0.44
CA SER A 21 -0.31 11.85 0.19
C SER A 21 0.75 11.42 -0.84
N PRO A 22 1.44 12.38 -1.50
CA PRO A 22 2.44 12.08 -2.54
C PRO A 22 3.61 11.24 -2.02
N SER A 23 4.03 11.41 -0.76
CA SER A 23 5.09 10.60 -0.16
C SER A 23 4.72 9.11 -0.10
N LYS A 24 3.49 8.80 0.31
CA LYS A 24 2.99 7.42 0.33
C LYS A 24 2.88 6.85 -1.07
N HIS A 25 2.49 7.68 -2.04
CA HIS A 25 2.42 7.28 -3.44
C HIS A 25 3.77 6.87 -4.01
N GLN A 26 4.84 7.64 -3.78
CA GLN A 26 6.19 7.27 -4.21
C GLN A 26 6.65 5.96 -3.58
N ILE A 27 6.52 5.82 -2.26
CA ILE A 27 6.91 4.59 -1.54
C ILE A 27 6.21 3.37 -2.14
N LEU A 28 4.91 3.49 -2.42
CA LEU A 28 4.12 2.42 -3.04
C LEU A 28 4.57 2.11 -4.49
N LEU A 29 4.88 3.13 -5.30
CA LEU A 29 5.39 2.93 -6.66
C LEU A 29 6.77 2.26 -6.68
N GLU A 30 7.62 2.56 -5.69
CA GLU A 30 8.92 1.91 -5.52
C GLU A 30 8.81 0.48 -4.97
N GLY A 31 7.59 0.00 -4.66
CA GLY A 31 7.34 -1.32 -4.10
C GLY A 31 7.61 -1.40 -2.58
N GLY A 32 7.70 -0.26 -1.91
CA GLY A 32 7.75 -0.14 -0.47
C GLY A 32 6.38 -0.35 0.20
N GLU A 33 6.39 -0.30 1.51
CA GLU A 33 5.22 -0.50 2.37
C GLU A 33 4.88 0.81 3.07
N VAL A 34 3.61 1.20 3.09
CA VAL A 34 3.15 2.38 3.80
C VAL A 34 2.21 2.00 4.92
N GLU A 35 2.36 2.67 6.05
CA GLU A 35 1.38 2.55 7.12
C GLU A 35 0.16 3.43 6.83
N VAL A 36 -0.99 2.78 6.80
CA VAL A 36 -2.28 3.41 6.57
C VAL A 36 -3.23 2.97 7.66
N THR A 37 -3.83 3.96 8.33
CA THR A 37 -4.85 3.74 9.36
C THR A 37 -6.23 3.55 8.73
N VAL A 38 -6.52 4.33 7.69
CA VAL A 38 -7.77 4.27 6.91
C VAL A 38 -7.41 4.22 5.44
N VAL A 39 -7.65 3.08 4.81
CA VAL A 39 -7.44 2.92 3.37
C VAL A 39 -8.71 3.38 2.64
N PRO A 40 -8.62 4.33 1.71
CA PRO A 40 -9.75 4.70 0.88
C PRO A 40 -10.22 3.50 0.04
N GLU A 41 -11.52 3.21 0.05
CA GLU A 41 -12.13 2.15 -0.78
C GLU A 41 -11.70 2.12 -2.26
N PRO A 42 -11.61 3.26 -2.99
CA PRO A 42 -11.23 3.22 -4.40
C PRO A 42 -9.81 2.71 -4.64
N ILE A 43 -8.92 2.82 -3.64
CA ILE A 43 -7.52 2.39 -3.75
C ILE A 43 -7.26 1.09 -2.99
N ALA A 44 -8.14 0.70 -2.07
CA ALA A 44 -8.05 -0.55 -1.31
C ALA A 44 -7.92 -1.78 -2.23
N LYS A 45 -8.67 -1.80 -3.35
CA LYS A 45 -8.57 -2.87 -4.37
C LYS A 45 -7.19 -2.96 -5.06
N HIS A 46 -6.46 -1.85 -5.08
CA HIS A 46 -5.12 -1.74 -5.66
C HIS A 46 -4.01 -1.90 -4.63
N LEU A 47 -4.35 -1.98 -3.35
CA LEU A 47 -3.42 -2.20 -2.26
C LEU A 47 -3.53 -3.65 -1.80
N GLU A 48 -2.42 -4.15 -1.28
CA GLU A 48 -2.33 -5.44 -0.64
C GLU A 48 -1.89 -5.20 0.80
N GLU A 49 -2.58 -5.82 1.76
CA GLU A 49 -2.09 -5.82 3.13
C GLU A 49 -0.73 -6.52 3.15
N SER A 50 0.31 -5.77 3.48
CA SER A 50 1.58 -6.35 3.90
C SER A 50 1.30 -6.94 5.27
N LYS A 51 0.72 -8.15 5.28
CA LYS A 51 0.68 -8.96 6.49
C LYS A 51 2.12 -9.03 6.97
N PRO A 52 2.43 -8.66 8.23
CA PRO A 52 3.69 -9.07 8.78
C PRO A 52 3.69 -10.59 8.59
N ILE A 53 4.61 -11.07 7.74
CA ILE A 53 4.91 -12.50 7.69
C ILE A 53 5.26 -12.76 9.14
N LYS A 54 4.33 -13.40 9.87
CA LYS A 54 4.51 -13.79 11.24
C LYS A 54 5.87 -14.47 11.23
N SER A 55 6.84 -13.86 11.89
CA SER A 55 8.18 -14.40 12.02
C SER A 55 8.00 -15.87 12.32
N LYS A 56 8.42 -16.72 11.38
CA LYS A 56 8.63 -18.13 11.69
C LYS A 56 9.95 -18.15 12.45
N GLU A 57 9.91 -17.64 13.67
CA GLU A 57 10.86 -18.01 14.71
C GLU A 57 10.44 -19.39 15.23
N THR A 58 11.44 -20.18 15.63
CA THR A 58 11.36 -21.56 16.18
C THR A 58 11.27 -22.63 15.07
N GLU A 59 12.23 -23.54 14.88
CA GLU A 59 13.34 -24.08 15.69
C GLU A 59 14.39 -24.70 14.76
#